data_AF-A0A2H0KRE7-F1
#
_entry.id   AF-A0A2H0KRE7-F1
#
_cell.length_a   1.000
_cell.length_b   1.000
_cell.length_c   1.000
_cell.angle_alpha   90.00
_cell.angle_beta   90.00
_cell.angle_gamma   90.00
#
_symmetry.space_group_name_H-M   'P 1'
#
loop_
_entity.id
_entity.type
_entity.pdbx_description
1 polymer ?
#
loop_
_entity_poly.entity_id
_entity_poly.type
_entity_poly.pdbx_seq_one_letter_code
_entity_poly.pdbx_strand_id
1 'polypeptide(L)'
;TQHVNWYAQYFSALTGKTVTPEDLLLMSERVYTFQRLFNLKMGFGRREHDSLPYRAMGPVTVEEYESRAERYDRQLVEKYGVDLIGKSLTDKIALMRKFREAAYEELKNAVYKRRGWTNDGIPTLALVRRLGIDFPDVVELLRQNRVTA
;
A
#
# COMPACT_ATOMS: atom_id res chain seq x y z
N THR A 1 4.05 5.13 -20.93
CA THR A 1 5.30 5.90 -21.06
C THR A 1 6.16 5.23 -22.12
N GLN A 2 7.06 5.97 -22.80
CA GLN A 2 7.94 5.36 -23.82
C GLN A 2 8.74 4.16 -23.29
N HIS A 3 9.11 4.22 -22.00
CA HIS A 3 9.80 3.15 -21.29
C HIS A 3 9.08 1.79 -21.39
N VAL A 4 7.80 1.69 -21.01
CA VAL A 4 7.06 0.41 -21.01
C VAL A 4 6.86 -0.11 -22.44
N ASN A 5 6.71 0.80 -23.41
CA ASN A 5 6.60 0.43 -24.83
C ASN A 5 7.87 -0.29 -25.31
N TRP A 6 9.05 0.18 -24.91
CA TRP A 6 10.30 -0.49 -25.27
C TRP A 6 10.42 -1.87 -24.65
N TYR A 7 10.02 -2.07 -23.39
CA TYR A 7 9.99 -3.42 -22.80
C TYR A 7 9.09 -4.38 -23.58
N ALA A 8 7.92 -3.92 -24.02
CA ALA A 8 7.01 -4.74 -24.81
C ALA A 8 7.63 -5.13 -26.17
N GLN A 9 8.31 -4.19 -26.82
CA GLN A 9 9.04 -4.45 -28.07
C GLN A 9 10.18 -5.44 -27.88
N TYR A 10 11.04 -5.24 -26.86
CA TYR A 10 12.15 -6.15 -26.58
C TYR A 10 11.66 -7.55 -26.21
N PHE A 11 10.65 -7.65 -25.35
CA PHE A 11 10.05 -8.93 -24.99
C PHE A 11 9.51 -9.66 -26.22
N SER A 12 8.79 -8.94 -27.10
CA SER A 12 8.23 -9.50 -28.32
C SER A 12 9.31 -9.99 -29.28
N ALA A 13 10.36 -9.18 -29.49
CA ALA A 13 11.46 -9.49 -30.38
C ALA A 13 12.28 -10.71 -29.91
N LEU A 14 12.52 -10.83 -28.60
CA LEU A 14 13.35 -11.91 -28.04
C LEU A 14 12.60 -13.23 -27.87
N THR A 15 11.32 -13.18 -27.49
CA THR A 15 10.55 -14.39 -27.19
C THR A 15 9.70 -14.89 -28.37
N GLY A 16 9.52 -14.06 -29.40
CA GLY A 16 8.60 -14.32 -30.50
C GLY A 16 7.11 -14.16 -30.13
N LYS A 17 6.79 -13.77 -28.89
CA LYS A 17 5.41 -13.55 -28.43
C LYS A 17 5.08 -12.07 -28.45
N THR A 18 4.21 -11.66 -29.36
CA THR A 18 3.75 -10.27 -29.43
C THR A 18 2.97 -9.90 -28.18
N VAL A 19 3.41 -8.83 -27.50
CA VAL A 19 2.77 -8.27 -26.32
C VAL A 19 2.67 -6.75 -26.41
N THR A 20 1.70 -6.19 -25.70
CA THR A 20 1.51 -4.75 -25.51
C THR A 20 2.04 -4.31 -24.12
N PRO A 21 2.23 -3.00 -23.89
CA PRO A 21 2.49 -2.46 -22.56
C PRO A 21 1.47 -2.91 -21.51
N GLU A 22 0.19 -2.96 -21.89
CA GLU A 22 -0.93 -3.38 -21.06
C GLU A 22 -0.79 -4.84 -20.65
N ASP A 23 -0.33 -5.71 -21.56
CA ASP A 23 -0.04 -7.11 -21.25
C ASP A 23 1.07 -7.24 -20.20
N LEU A 24 2.13 -6.45 -20.31
CA LEU A 24 3.22 -6.44 -19.32
C LEU A 24 2.73 -5.98 -17.94
N LEU A 25 1.86 -4.96 -17.90
CA LEU A 25 1.24 -4.51 -16.65
C LEU A 25 0.35 -5.60 -16.04
N LEU A 26 -0.43 -6.31 -16.87
CA LEU A 26 -1.25 -7.43 -16.43
C LEU A 26 -0.39 -8.59 -15.90
N MET A 27 0.71 -8.91 -16.58
CA MET A 27 1.68 -9.91 -16.11
C MET A 27 2.28 -9.51 -14.75
N SER A 28 2.65 -8.24 -14.59
CA SER A 28 3.17 -7.71 -13.33
C SER A 28 2.12 -7.78 -12.21
N GLU A 29 0.88 -7.39 -12.48
CA GLU A 29 -0.23 -7.48 -11.52
C GLU A 29 -0.47 -8.92 -11.07
N ARG A 30 -0.43 -9.88 -12.02
CA ARG A 30 -0.55 -11.32 -11.74
C ARG A 30 0.55 -11.80 -10.80
N VAL A 31 1.82 -11.52 -11.12
CA VAL A 31 2.97 -11.96 -10.30
C VAL A 31 2.92 -11.34 -8.91
N TYR A 32 2.66 -10.04 -8.82
CA TYR A 32 2.60 -9.33 -7.53
C TYR A 32 1.46 -9.85 -6.65
N THR A 33 0.30 -10.13 -7.23
CA THR A 33 -0.85 -10.70 -6.50
C THR A 33 -0.54 -12.13 -6.05
N PHE A 34 0.11 -12.93 -6.89
CA PHE A 34 0.51 -14.28 -6.51
C PHE A 34 1.54 -14.30 -5.38
N GLN A 35 2.53 -13.41 -5.40
CA GLN A 35 3.48 -13.22 -4.30
C GLN A 35 2.76 -12.82 -3.00
N ARG A 36 1.74 -11.96 -3.09
CA ARG A 36 0.92 -11.57 -1.94
C ARG A 36 0.18 -12.77 -1.34
N LEU A 37 -0.42 -13.62 -2.18
CA LEU A 37 -1.08 -14.85 -1.76
C LEU A 37 -0.10 -15.86 -1.17
N PHE A 38 1.10 -15.97 -1.73
CA PHE A 38 2.16 -16.81 -1.17
C PHE A 38 2.53 -16.35 0.24
N ASN A 39 2.75 -15.05 0.45
CA ASN A 39 3.01 -14.51 1.79
C ASN A 39 1.86 -14.82 2.76
N LEU A 40 0.60 -14.73 2.31
CA LEU A 40 -0.57 -15.11 3.09
C LEU A 40 -0.54 -16.59 3.50
N LYS A 41 -0.20 -17.48 2.57
CA LYS A 41 -0.02 -18.91 2.85
C LYS A 41 1.05 -19.16 3.91
N MET A 42 2.11 -18.33 3.92
CA MET A 42 3.21 -18.41 4.89
C MET A 42 2.92 -17.71 6.22
N GLY A 43 1.71 -17.18 6.44
CA GLY A 43 1.32 -16.52 7.68
C GLY A 43 1.54 -15.00 7.73
N PHE A 44 1.94 -14.38 6.61
CA PHE A 44 2.18 -12.93 6.49
C PHE A 44 1.18 -12.26 5.54
N GLY A 45 1.42 -11.02 5.11
CA GLY A 45 0.65 -10.40 4.02
C GLY A 45 -0.75 -9.91 4.40
N ARG A 46 -1.05 -9.80 5.69
CA ARG A 46 -2.20 -9.04 6.22
C ARG A 46 -1.88 -7.57 6.41
N ARG A 47 -2.92 -6.77 6.69
CA ARG A 47 -2.80 -5.32 6.95
C ARG A 47 -1.79 -4.98 8.05
N GLU A 48 -1.70 -5.79 9.09
CA GLU A 48 -0.75 -5.60 10.19
C GLU A 48 0.71 -5.57 9.71
N HIS A 49 1.03 -6.34 8.66
CA HIS A 49 2.36 -6.46 8.08
C HIS A 49 2.71 -5.32 7.12
N ASP A 50 1.73 -4.52 6.70
CA ASP A 50 1.93 -3.34 5.86
C ASP A 50 2.08 -2.08 6.73
N SER A 51 2.82 -2.17 7.83
CA SER A 51 3.03 -1.05 8.76
C SER A 51 4.46 -0.54 8.65
N LEU A 52 4.62 0.79 8.62
CA LEU A 52 5.96 1.39 8.68
C LEU A 52 6.46 1.40 10.13
N PRO A 53 7.79 1.36 10.35
CA PRO A 53 8.37 1.58 11.66
C PRO A 53 7.90 2.92 12.26
N TYR A 54 7.69 2.96 13.57
CA TYR A 54 7.22 4.15 14.30
C TYR A 54 8.01 5.43 13.95
N ARG A 55 9.34 5.31 13.80
CA ARG A 55 10.23 6.42 13.45
C ARG A 55 10.01 6.98 12.04
N ALA A 56 9.51 6.18 11.10
CA ALA A 56 9.27 6.63 9.72
C ALA A 56 7.98 7.46 9.57
N MET A 57 7.07 7.40 10.54
CA MET A 57 5.75 8.03 10.45
C MET A 57 5.73 9.50 10.87
N GLY A 58 6.70 9.99 11.63
CA GLY A 58 6.69 11.36 12.14
C GLY A 58 7.83 11.63 13.12
N PRO A 59 7.96 12.88 13.61
CA PRO A 59 8.96 13.23 14.61
C PRO A 59 8.78 12.35 15.86
N VAL A 60 9.88 11.87 16.40
CA VAL A 60 9.97 11.04 17.60
C VAL A 60 10.50 11.87 18.77
N THR A 61 11.48 12.74 18.52
CA THR A 61 12.08 13.61 19.54
C THR A 61 11.68 15.07 19.39
N VAL A 62 11.97 15.85 20.43
CA VAL A 62 11.80 17.30 20.47
C VAL A 62 12.63 17.98 19.40
N GLU A 63 13.90 17.60 19.28
CA GLU A 63 14.86 18.19 18.33
C GLU A 63 14.43 17.95 16.88
N GLU A 64 13.89 16.76 16.59
CA GLU A 64 13.35 16.44 15.26
C GLU A 64 12.16 17.33 14.89
N TYR A 65 11.30 17.66 15.86
CA TYR A 65 10.22 18.60 15.64
C TYR A 65 10.75 20.01 15.42
N GLU A 66 11.60 20.48 16.33
CA GLU A 66 12.16 21.84 16.30
C GLU A 66 12.93 22.13 15.01
N SER A 67 13.70 21.16 14.51
CA SER A 67 14.44 21.28 13.25
C SER A 67 13.55 21.60 12.04
N ARG A 68 12.24 21.36 12.15
CA ARG A 68 11.24 21.58 11.10
C ARG A 68 9.95 22.21 11.64
N ALA A 69 10.05 23.00 12.72
CA ALA A 69 8.90 23.51 13.46
C ALA A 69 7.91 24.27 12.56
N GLU A 70 8.42 25.19 11.73
CA GLU A 70 7.59 25.97 10.79
C GLU A 70 6.76 25.06 9.86
N ARG A 71 7.39 24.01 9.32
CA ARG A 71 6.71 23.04 8.44
C ARG A 71 5.61 22.29 9.20
N TYR A 72 5.89 21.83 10.41
CA TYR A 72 4.94 21.03 11.17
C TYR A 72 3.79 21.87 11.72
N ASP A 73 4.08 23.05 12.27
CA ASP A 73 3.06 23.98 12.76
C ASP A 73 2.14 24.42 11.62
N ARG A 74 2.69 24.74 10.44
CA ARG A 74 1.89 25.02 9.25
C ARG A 74 0.99 23.85 8.86
N GLN A 75 1.49 22.61 8.89
CA GLN A 75 0.66 21.43 8.62
C GLN A 75 -0.45 21.24 9.65
N LEU A 76 -0.18 21.45 10.94
CA LEU A 76 -1.18 21.35 12.00
C LEU A 76 -2.30 22.38 11.81
N VAL A 77 -1.96 23.63 11.49
CA VAL A 77 -2.93 24.70 11.31
C VAL A 77 -3.68 24.55 9.99
N GLU A 78 -2.99 24.56 8.86
CA GLU A 78 -3.62 24.67 7.54
C GLU A 78 -4.33 23.38 7.12
N LYS A 79 -3.71 22.22 7.37
CA LYS A 79 -4.25 20.93 6.91
C LYS A 79 -5.20 20.31 7.93
N TYR A 80 -4.90 20.46 9.22
CA TYR A 80 -5.63 19.76 10.28
C TYR A 80 -6.47 20.70 11.16
N GLY A 81 -6.42 22.02 10.94
CA GLY A 81 -7.25 22.99 11.66
C GLY A 81 -6.96 23.08 13.16
N VAL A 82 -5.75 22.73 13.59
CA VAL A 82 -5.38 22.70 15.01
C VAL A 82 -4.98 24.09 15.48
N ASP A 83 -5.62 24.57 16.55
CA ASP A 83 -5.13 25.72 17.30
C ASP A 83 -3.90 25.33 18.15
N LEU A 84 -2.80 26.04 17.97
CA LEU A 84 -1.53 25.76 18.64
C LEU A 84 -1.36 26.54 19.95
N ILE A 85 -2.24 27.48 20.27
CA ILE A 85 -2.15 28.28 21.50
C ILE A 85 -2.21 27.37 22.73
N GLY A 86 -1.24 27.53 23.63
CA GLY A 86 -1.16 26.77 24.89
C GLY A 86 -0.74 25.31 24.74
N LYS A 87 -0.43 24.81 23.52
CA LYS A 87 0.05 23.44 23.32
C LYS A 87 1.53 23.31 23.59
N SER A 88 1.89 22.32 24.40
CA SER A 88 3.30 21.96 24.60
C SER A 88 3.88 21.32 23.32
N LEU A 89 5.21 21.27 23.23
CA LEU A 89 5.87 20.63 22.10
C LEU A 89 5.56 19.14 22.00
N THR A 90 5.46 18.44 23.14
CA THR A 90 5.09 17.02 23.20
C THR A 90 3.66 16.79 22.69
N ASP A 91 2.73 17.70 22.99
CA ASP A 91 1.37 17.65 22.44
C ASP A 91 1.37 17.84 20.92
N LYS A 92 2.15 18.80 20.41
CA LYS A 92 2.29 19.04 18.97
C LYS A 92 2.86 17.81 18.26
N ILE A 93 3.89 17.17 18.83
CA ILE A 93 4.46 15.92 18.32
C ILE A 93 3.39 14.83 18.29
N ALA A 94 2.70 14.59 19.40
CA ALA A 94 1.66 13.57 19.50
C ALA A 94 0.54 13.77 18.48
N LEU A 95 0.08 15.02 18.30
CA LEU A 95 -0.93 15.38 17.30
C LEU A 95 -0.42 15.13 15.88
N MET A 96 0.77 15.62 15.55
CA MET A 96 1.37 15.42 14.22
C MET A 96 1.47 13.93 13.88
N ARG A 97 1.92 13.12 14.83
CA ARG A 97 2.01 11.67 14.67
C ARG A 97 0.65 11.04 14.45
N LYS A 98 -0.33 11.34 15.31
CA LYS A 98 -1.70 10.84 15.18
C LYS A 98 -2.27 11.10 13.79
N PHE A 99 -2.10 12.30 13.25
CA PHE A 99 -2.59 12.63 11.91
C PHE A 99 -1.85 11.90 10.80
N ARG A 100 -0.53 11.72 10.91
CA ARG A 100 0.26 11.01 9.90
C ARG A 100 -0.03 9.51 9.90
N GLU A 101 -0.18 8.90 11.07
CA GLU A 101 -0.57 7.51 11.21
C GLU A 101 -1.98 7.29 10.64
N ALA A 102 -2.94 8.17 10.96
CA ALA A 102 -4.28 8.12 10.35
C ALA A 102 -4.25 8.28 8.82
N ALA A 103 -3.45 9.22 8.30
CA ALA A 103 -3.30 9.41 6.86
C ALA A 103 -2.68 8.18 6.16
N TYR A 104 -1.80 7.46 6.85
CA TYR A 104 -1.25 6.21 6.33
C TYR A 104 -2.29 5.08 6.29
N GLU A 105 -3.14 4.97 7.29
CA GLU A 105 -4.26 4.01 7.27
C GLU A 105 -5.24 4.31 6.13
N GLU A 106 -5.54 5.58 5.85
CA GLU A 106 -6.35 5.98 4.70
C GLU A 106 -5.66 5.67 3.36
N LEU A 107 -4.35 5.88 3.27
CA LEU A 107 -3.57 5.48 2.09
C LEU A 107 -3.66 3.96 1.86
N LYS A 108 -3.53 3.14 2.91
CA LYS A 108 -3.70 1.68 2.81
C LYS A 108 -5.08 1.32 2.28
N ASN A 109 -6.14 1.94 2.80
CA ASN A 109 -7.51 1.72 2.34
C ASN A 109 -7.65 2.01 0.84
N ALA A 110 -7.14 3.16 0.39
CA ALA A 110 -7.17 3.54 -1.02
C ALA A 110 -6.38 2.58 -1.91
N VAL A 111 -5.20 2.14 -1.47
CA VAL A 111 -4.36 1.17 -2.21
C VAL A 111 -5.03 -0.20 -2.30
N TYR A 112 -5.55 -0.74 -1.19
CA TYR A 112 -6.23 -2.04 -1.18
C TYR A 112 -7.46 -2.02 -2.09
N LYS A 113 -8.28 -0.97 -1.99
CA LYS A 113 -9.43 -0.78 -2.87
C LYS A 113 -9.02 -0.75 -4.34
N ARG A 114 -7.99 0.05 -4.69
CA ARG A 114 -7.49 0.14 -6.08
C ARG A 114 -6.96 -1.20 -6.60
N ARG A 115 -6.35 -2.01 -5.73
CA ARG A 115 -5.81 -3.32 -6.08
C ARG A 115 -6.85 -4.44 -6.10
N GLY A 116 -8.10 -4.20 -5.70
CA GLY A 116 -9.11 -5.25 -5.57
C GLY A 116 -8.83 -6.20 -4.40
N TRP A 117 -8.30 -5.67 -3.30
CA TRP A 117 -8.02 -6.40 -2.06
C TRP A 117 -9.07 -6.04 -0.99
N THR A 118 -9.21 -6.90 0.01
CA THR A 118 -10.02 -6.61 1.21
C THR A 118 -9.35 -5.57 2.10
N ASN A 119 -10.07 -5.06 3.10
CA ASN A 119 -9.50 -4.12 4.08
C ASN A 119 -8.37 -4.71 4.93
N ASP A 120 -8.26 -6.06 4.98
CA ASP A 120 -7.15 -6.78 5.61
C ASP A 120 -5.97 -7.02 4.66
N GLY A 121 -5.98 -6.43 3.46
CA GLY A 121 -4.86 -6.53 2.50
C GLY A 121 -4.77 -7.88 1.78
N ILE A 122 -5.87 -8.63 1.71
CA ILE A 122 -5.95 -9.94 1.04
C ILE A 122 -6.59 -9.77 -0.35
N PRO A 123 -5.99 -10.29 -1.43
CA PRO A 123 -6.61 -10.34 -2.77
C PRO A 123 -8.01 -10.97 -2.75
N THR A 124 -8.97 -10.36 -3.46
CA THR A 124 -10.35 -10.89 -3.55
C THR A 124 -10.46 -12.08 -4.51
N LEU A 125 -11.51 -12.88 -4.37
CA LEU A 125 -11.78 -13.99 -5.29
C LEU A 125 -12.03 -13.50 -6.73
N ALA A 126 -12.77 -12.39 -6.85
CA ALA A 126 -12.98 -11.70 -8.14
C ALA A 126 -11.65 -11.32 -8.82
N LEU A 127 -10.68 -10.80 -8.06
CA LEU A 127 -9.37 -10.42 -8.58
C LEU A 127 -8.58 -11.64 -9.07
N VAL A 128 -8.49 -12.71 -8.28
CA VAL A 128 -7.69 -13.89 -8.66
C VAL A 128 -8.27 -14.59 -9.89
N ARG A 129 -9.60 -14.63 -10.02
CA ARG A 129 -10.29 -15.10 -11.24
C ARG A 129 -9.97 -14.23 -12.45
N ARG A 130 -10.04 -12.90 -12.31
CA ARG A 130 -9.68 -11.96 -13.39
C ARG A 130 -8.23 -12.16 -13.85
N LEU A 131 -7.33 -12.47 -12.94
CA LEU A 131 -5.91 -12.66 -13.22
C LEU A 131 -5.56 -14.08 -13.71
N GLY A 132 -6.50 -15.03 -13.65
CA GLY A 132 -6.30 -16.43 -14.02
C GLY A 132 -5.34 -17.17 -13.08
N ILE A 133 -5.38 -16.84 -11.78
CA ILE A 133 -4.55 -17.46 -10.73
C ILE A 133 -5.41 -18.08 -9.62
N ASP A 134 -6.67 -18.35 -9.92
CA ASP A 134 -7.65 -19.03 -9.07
C ASP A 134 -7.45 -20.55 -9.03
N PHE A 135 -6.19 -20.98 -8.84
CA PHE A 135 -5.86 -22.38 -8.62
C PHE A 135 -6.61 -22.93 -7.40
N PRO A 136 -6.92 -24.24 -7.34
CA PRO A 136 -7.65 -24.84 -6.21
C PRO A 136 -7.08 -24.45 -4.83
N ASP A 137 -5.76 -24.50 -4.68
CA ASP A 137 -5.05 -24.11 -3.46
C ASP A 137 -5.20 -22.62 -3.11
N VAL A 138 -5.28 -21.75 -4.11
CA VAL A 138 -5.49 -20.31 -3.91
C VAL A 138 -6.92 -20.05 -3.47
N VAL A 139 -7.90 -20.66 -4.13
CA VAL A 139 -9.32 -20.55 -3.76
C VAL A 139 -9.54 -21.06 -2.34
N GLU A 140 -8.93 -22.19 -2.00
CA GLU A 140 -8.94 -22.77 -0.66
C GLU A 140 -8.32 -21.83 0.38
N LEU A 141 -7.15 -21.26 0.10
CA LEU A 141 -6.50 -20.27 0.96
C LEU A 141 -7.41 -19.07 1.21
N LEU A 142 -8.06 -18.54 0.17
CA LEU A 142 -8.99 -17.41 0.31
C LEU A 142 -10.19 -17.77 1.19
N ARG A 143 -10.75 -18.97 1.01
CA ARG A 143 -11.86 -19.49 1.82
C ARG A 143 -11.48 -19.62 3.30
N GLN A 144 -10.30 -20.16 3.61
CA GLN A 144 -9.77 -20.24 4.97
C GLN A 144 -9.63 -18.85 5.63
N ASN A 145 -9.41 -17.83 4.80
CA ASN A 145 -9.30 -16.43 5.20
C ASN A 145 -10.63 -15.64 5.10
N ARG A 146 -11.77 -16.34 4.98
CA ARG A 146 -13.13 -15.76 4.89
C ARG A 146 -13.34 -14.82 3.68
N VAL A 147 -12.57 -15.01 2.61
CA VAL A 147 -12.74 -14.30 1.33
C VAL A 147 -13.44 -15.24 0.35
N THR A 148 -14.76 -15.09 0.21
CA THR A 148 -15.61 -16.06 -0.51
C THR A 148 -16.47 -15.46 -1.64
N ALA A 149 -16.34 -14.15 -1.89
CA ALA A 149 -17.05 -13.42 -2.94
C ALA A 149 -16.10 -12.94 -4.05
#